data_AF-A0A2V7JTI9-F1
#
_entry.id   AF-A0A2V7JTI9-F1
#
_cell.length_a   1.000
_cell.length_b   1.000
_cell.length_c   1.000
_cell.angle_alpha   90.00
_cell.angle_beta   90.00
_cell.angle_gamma   90.00
#
_symmetry.space_group_name_H-M   'P 1'
#
loop_
_entity.id
_entity.type
_entity.pdbx_description
1 polymer ?
#
loop_
_entity_poly.entity_id
_entity_poly.type
_entity_poly.pdbx_seq_one_letter_code
_entity_poly.pdbx_strand_id
1 'polypeptide(L)'
;MLKMLVMVASIANCAGGVVLIATWAMMWQHVPIIVPFIGGSLFIQGAYTILYLRGDLDRWGDLATGALFAGEGLSACVGAGGLIQGIIHNIQNADMEMAPVLAGLLMLTQAVLALLYLLVTDRLRPRLKT
;
A
#
# COMPACT_ATOMS: atom_id res chain seq x y z
N MET A 1 1.97 -17.26 9.68
CA MET A 1 3.06 -16.26 9.61
C MET A 1 2.77 -15.18 8.57
N LEU A 2 2.51 -15.54 7.30
CA LEU A 2 2.24 -14.55 6.23
C LEU A 2 1.09 -13.57 6.55
N LYS A 3 -0.04 -14.06 7.08
CA LYS A 3 -1.16 -13.20 7.53
C LYS A 3 -0.72 -12.13 8.54
N MET A 4 0.14 -12.50 9.50
CA MET A 4 0.67 -11.55 10.48
C MET A 4 1.60 -10.52 9.83
N LEU A 5 2.46 -10.95 8.91
CA LEU A 5 3.35 -10.04 8.17
C LEU A 5 2.56 -9.03 7.33
N VAL A 6 1.53 -9.48 6.60
CA VAL A 6 0.63 -8.59 5.85
C VAL A 6 -0.05 -7.61 6.80
N MET A 7 -0.56 -8.09 7.95
CA MET A 7 -1.21 -7.23 8.92
C MET A 7 -0.28 -6.15 9.50
N VAL A 8 0.97 -6.50 9.82
CA VAL A 8 1.98 -5.54 10.28
C VAL A 8 2.31 -4.53 9.18
N ALA A 9 2.52 -4.99 7.93
CA ALA A 9 2.76 -4.10 6.80
C ALA A 9 1.60 -3.14 6.56
N SER A 10 0.36 -3.62 6.66
CA SER A 10 -0.83 -2.77 6.54
C SER A 10 -0.95 -1.73 7.65
N ILE A 11 -0.59 -2.07 8.89
CA ILE A 11 -0.53 -1.09 9.98
C ILE A 11 0.55 -0.03 9.71
N ALA A 12 1.72 -0.45 9.22
CA ALA A 12 2.80 0.47 8.86
C ALA A 12 2.39 1.42 7.73
N ASN A 13 1.69 0.94 6.70
CA ASN A 13 1.18 1.80 5.62
C ASN A 13 0.10 2.76 6.12
N CYS A 14 -0.81 2.32 7.00
CA CYS A 14 -1.77 3.21 7.63
C CYS A 14 -1.06 4.32 8.43
N ALA A 15 -0.07 3.96 9.27
CA ALA A 15 0.68 4.91 10.06
C ALA A 15 1.48 5.89 9.18
N GLY A 16 2.20 5.37 8.18
CA GLY A 16 2.93 6.19 7.20
C GLY A 16 2.00 7.13 6.44
N GLY A 17 0.83 6.65 6.05
CA GLY A 17 -0.20 7.45 5.40
C GLY A 17 -0.68 8.62 6.25
N VAL A 18 -1.03 8.35 7.52
CA VAL A 18 -1.43 9.38 8.49
C VAL A 18 -0.30 10.39 8.72
N VAL A 19 0.95 9.93 8.87
CA VAL A 19 2.11 10.81 9.05
C VAL A 19 2.29 11.74 7.85
N LEU A 20 2.20 11.24 6.62
CA LEU A 20 2.32 12.07 5.41
C LEU A 20 1.19 13.10 5.30
N ILE A 21 -0.06 12.70 5.57
CA ILE A 21 -1.20 13.61 5.57
C ILE A 21 -1.03 14.70 6.63
N ALA A 22 -0.65 14.32 7.85
CA ALA A 22 -0.43 15.27 8.94
C ALA A 22 0.73 16.24 8.65
N THR A 23 1.82 15.71 8.08
CA THR A 23 2.98 16.50 7.67
C THR A 23 2.58 17.55 6.64
N TRP A 24 1.81 17.15 5.62
CA TRP A 24 1.29 18.11 4.65
C TRP A 24 0.35 19.13 5.28
N ALA A 25 -0.59 18.71 6.14
CA ALA A 25 -1.51 19.63 6.80
C ALA A 25 -0.79 20.70 7.65
N MET A 26 0.29 20.33 8.33
CA MET A 26 1.09 21.25 9.14
C MET A 26 2.02 22.15 8.31
N MET A 27 2.48 21.67 7.16
CA MET A 27 3.49 22.35 6.34
C MET A 27 3.03 22.57 4.89
N TRP A 28 1.73 22.81 4.68
CA TRP A 28 1.10 22.84 3.35
C TRP A 28 1.71 23.87 2.39
N GLN A 29 2.36 24.92 2.92
CA GLN A 29 3.08 25.93 2.13
C GLN A 29 4.44 25.45 1.60
N HIS A 30 5.03 24.41 2.22
CA HIS A 30 6.37 23.89 1.92
C HIS A 30 6.34 22.49 1.34
N VAL A 31 5.20 21.78 1.45
CA VAL A 31 5.05 20.39 1.04
C VAL A 31 4.06 20.31 -0.12
N PRO A 32 4.41 19.64 -1.24
CA PRO A 32 3.57 19.61 -2.41
C PRO A 32 2.27 18.84 -2.17
N ILE A 33 1.20 19.27 -2.85
CA ILE A 33 -0.15 18.70 -2.75
C ILE A 33 -0.22 17.20 -3.12
N ILE A 34 0.79 16.65 -3.80
CA ILE A 34 0.89 15.21 -4.09
C ILE A 34 1.07 14.37 -2.81
N VAL A 35 1.68 14.92 -1.76
CA VAL A 35 1.99 14.19 -0.51
C VAL A 35 0.75 13.64 0.20
N PRO A 36 -0.35 14.40 0.39
CA PRO A 36 -1.58 13.85 0.99
C PRO A 36 -2.25 12.81 0.09
N PHE A 37 -2.06 12.83 -1.24
CA PHE A 37 -2.53 11.74 -2.11
C PHE A 37 -1.74 10.45 -1.91
N ILE A 38 -0.41 10.55 -1.76
CA ILE A 38 0.45 9.39 -1.42
C ILE A 38 0.10 8.89 -0.02
N GLY A 39 -0.10 9.79 0.94
CA GLY A 39 -0.50 9.43 2.29
C GLY A 39 -1.87 8.76 2.33
N GLY A 40 -2.83 9.30 1.58
CA GLY A 40 -4.17 8.74 1.43
C GLY A 40 -4.17 7.37 0.77
N SER A 41 -3.34 7.17 -0.27
CA SER A 41 -3.23 5.87 -0.93
C SER A 41 -2.64 4.81 0.00
N LEU A 42 -1.56 5.11 0.72
CA LEU A 42 -0.99 4.22 1.74
C LEU A 42 -2.02 3.87 2.83
N PHE A 43 -2.77 4.86 3.31
CA PHE A 43 -3.80 4.64 4.31
C PHE A 43 -4.93 3.74 3.79
N ILE A 44 -5.48 4.03 2.62
CA ILE A 44 -6.56 3.24 2.01
C ILE A 44 -6.09 1.82 1.72
N GLN A 45 -4.91 1.66 1.14
CA GLN A 45 -4.29 0.37 0.85
C GLN A 45 -4.15 -0.45 2.14
N GLY A 46 -3.58 0.13 3.21
CA GLY A 46 -3.42 -0.55 4.50
C GLY A 46 -4.76 -0.89 5.16
N ALA A 47 -5.68 0.07 5.23
CA ALA A 47 -6.97 -0.09 5.89
C ALA A 47 -7.83 -1.15 5.21
N TYR A 48 -7.90 -1.13 3.87
CA TYR A 48 -8.66 -2.11 3.10
C TYR A 48 -8.12 -3.52 3.33
N THR A 49 -6.80 -3.70 3.33
CA THR A 49 -6.16 -5.00 3.57
C THR A 49 -6.38 -5.49 4.99
N ILE A 50 -6.41 -4.60 6.00
CA ILE A 50 -6.79 -4.96 7.38
C ILE A 50 -8.24 -5.47 7.44
N LEU A 51 -9.18 -4.73 6.86
CA LEU A 51 -10.61 -5.11 6.83
C LEU A 51 -10.79 -6.46 6.14
N TYR A 52 -10.09 -6.68 5.03
CA TYR A 52 -10.10 -7.95 4.32
C TYR A 52 -9.59 -9.11 5.19
N LEU A 53 -8.46 -8.93 5.88
CA LEU A 53 -7.85 -9.98 6.72
C LEU A 53 -8.64 -10.29 8.00
N ARG A 54 -9.44 -9.34 8.48
CA ARG A 54 -10.35 -9.52 9.62
C ARG A 54 -11.65 -10.23 9.25
N GLY A 55 -11.98 -10.32 7.96
CA GLY A 55 -13.25 -10.90 7.49
C GLY A 55 -14.39 -9.88 7.45
N ASP A 56 -14.12 -8.59 7.73
CA ASP A 56 -15.13 -7.53 7.71
C ASP A 56 -15.74 -7.32 6.30
N LEU A 57 -15.04 -7.82 5.27
CA LEU A 57 -15.45 -7.79 3.88
C LEU A 57 -16.06 -9.11 3.37
N ASP A 58 -16.24 -10.12 4.23
CA ASP A 58 -16.70 -11.45 3.80
C ASP A 58 -18.08 -11.42 3.13
N ARG A 59 -18.96 -10.48 3.53
CA ARG A 59 -20.28 -10.26 2.89
C ARG A 59 -20.20 -9.90 1.40
N TRP A 60 -19.06 -9.40 0.94
CA TRP A 60 -18.82 -9.03 -0.46
C TRP A 60 -18.15 -10.16 -1.25
N GLY A 61 -17.75 -11.25 -0.60
CA GLY A 61 -17.23 -12.46 -1.23
C GLY A 61 -16.09 -12.20 -2.24
N ASP A 62 -16.30 -12.67 -3.47
CA ASP A 62 -15.31 -12.57 -4.55
C ASP A 62 -15.05 -11.12 -4.99
N LEU A 63 -16.01 -10.21 -4.81
CA LEU A 63 -15.83 -8.79 -5.15
C LEU A 63 -14.73 -8.17 -4.29
N ALA A 64 -14.74 -8.43 -2.97
CA ALA A 64 -13.74 -7.90 -2.06
C ALA A 64 -12.34 -8.45 -2.38
N THR A 65 -12.27 -9.71 -2.80
CA THR A 65 -11.01 -10.37 -3.17
C THR A 65 -10.47 -9.85 -4.49
N GLY A 66 -11.34 -9.67 -5.50
CA GLY A 66 -10.97 -9.07 -6.77
C GLY A 66 -10.51 -7.62 -6.64
N ALA A 67 -11.20 -6.83 -5.80
CA ALA A 67 -10.79 -5.46 -5.49
C ALA A 67 -9.45 -5.39 -4.77
N LEU A 68 -9.19 -6.30 -3.82
CA LEU A 68 -7.87 -6.42 -3.17
C LEU A 68 -6.78 -6.75 -4.18
N PHE A 69 -7.01 -7.75 -5.03
CA PHE A 69 -6.04 -8.19 -6.03
C PHE A 69 -5.71 -7.07 -7.03
N ALA A 70 -6.73 -6.41 -7.59
CA ALA A 70 -6.54 -5.31 -8.54
C ALA A 70 -5.87 -4.11 -7.87
N GLY A 71 -6.32 -3.72 -6.68
CA GLY A 71 -5.77 -2.59 -5.93
C GLY A 71 -4.31 -2.80 -5.53
N GLU A 72 -3.97 -3.97 -5.00
CA GLU A 72 -2.59 -4.31 -4.62
C GLU A 72 -1.71 -4.50 -5.87
N GLY A 73 -2.25 -5.04 -6.97
CA GLY A 73 -1.54 -5.12 -8.25
C GLY A 73 -1.14 -3.74 -8.79
N LEU A 74 -2.07 -2.78 -8.80
CA LEU A 74 -1.78 -1.40 -9.19
C LEU A 74 -0.78 -0.74 -8.21
N SER A 75 -0.95 -0.98 -6.91
CA SER A 75 -0.07 -0.44 -5.88
C SER A 75 1.36 -0.97 -5.99
N ALA A 76 1.54 -2.23 -6.40
CA ALA A 76 2.87 -2.77 -6.68
C ALA A 76 3.56 -2.02 -7.82
N CYS A 77 2.85 -1.74 -8.92
CA CYS A 77 3.40 -0.98 -10.05
C CYS A 77 3.75 0.45 -9.64
N VAL A 78 2.86 1.14 -8.93
CA VAL A 78 3.07 2.52 -8.46
C VAL A 78 4.21 2.57 -7.44
N GLY A 79 4.24 1.66 -6.47
CA GLY A 79 5.29 1.57 -5.46
C GLY A 79 6.66 1.29 -6.06
N ALA A 80 6.76 0.37 -7.03
CA ALA A 80 8.00 0.10 -7.76
C ALA A 80 8.46 1.31 -8.59
N GLY A 81 7.54 1.95 -9.32
CA GLY A 81 7.83 3.14 -10.10
C GLY A 81 8.33 4.30 -9.24
N GLY A 82 7.63 4.58 -8.13
CA GLY A 82 8.02 5.61 -7.17
C GLY A 82 9.37 5.33 -6.49
N LEU A 83 9.65 4.07 -6.16
CA LEU A 83 10.94 3.66 -5.59
C LEU A 83 12.08 3.89 -6.58
N ILE A 84 11.92 3.45 -7.84
CA ILE A 84 12.93 3.64 -8.90
C ILE A 84 13.14 5.13 -9.16
N GLN A 85 12.07 5.90 -9.29
CA GLN A 85 12.14 7.34 -9.52
C GLN A 85 12.87 8.05 -8.38
N GLY A 86 12.56 7.73 -7.11
CA GLY A 86 13.22 8.31 -5.94
C GLY A 86 14.71 7.98 -5.89
N ILE A 87 15.10 6.75 -6.21
CA ILE A 87 16.51 6.34 -6.30
C ILE A 87 17.25 7.12 -7.39
N ILE A 88 16.67 7.20 -8.60
CA ILE A 88 17.27 7.94 -9.72
C ILE A 88 17.45 9.42 -9.36
N HIS A 89 16.43 10.03 -8.75
CA HIS A 89 16.47 11.42 -8.33
C HIS A 89 17.61 11.69 -7.33
N ASN A 90 17.75 10.84 -6.31
CA ASN A 90 18.81 10.97 -5.31
C ASN A 90 20.21 10.80 -5.92
N ILE A 91 20.38 9.88 -6.88
CA ILE A 91 21.65 9.70 -7.60
C ILE A 91 22.01 10.94 -8.43
N GLN A 92 21.02 11.54 -9.11
CA GLN A 92 21.24 12.68 -10.00
C GLN A 92 21.55 13.98 -9.25
N ASN A 93 20.92 14.18 -8.09
CA ASN A 93 21.03 15.44 -7.35
C ASN A 93 22.03 15.40 -6.18
N ALA A 94 22.66 14.25 -5.92
CA ALA A 94 23.52 14.01 -4.74
C ALA A 94 22.84 14.42 -3.41
N ASP A 95 21.51 14.36 -3.39
CA ASP A 95 20.66 14.68 -2.24
C ASP A 95 19.98 13.40 -1.73
N MET A 96 19.53 13.41 -0.48
CA MET A 96 18.85 12.26 0.14
C MET A 96 17.41 12.61 0.48
N GLU A 97 16.54 12.63 -0.52
CA GLU A 97 15.09 12.61 -0.30
C GLU A 97 14.65 11.17 0.01
N MET A 98 14.62 10.83 1.31
CA MET A 98 14.23 9.50 1.77
C MET A 98 12.71 9.28 1.78
N ALA A 99 11.90 10.34 1.85
CA ALA A 99 10.46 10.20 1.99
C ALA A 99 9.77 9.53 0.78
N PRO A 100 10.08 9.89 -0.49
CA PRO A 100 9.50 9.22 -1.65
C PRO A 100 9.94 7.76 -1.76
N VAL A 101 11.21 7.49 -1.46
CA VAL A 101 11.80 6.14 -1.45
C VAL A 101 11.11 5.25 -0.42
N LEU A 102 10.93 5.75 0.80
CA LEU A 102 10.23 5.04 1.88
C LEU A 102 8.76 4.81 1.56
N ALA A 103 8.06 5.81 1.02
CA ALA A 103 6.66 5.67 0.62
C ALA A 103 6.49 4.60 -0.48
N GLY A 104 7.34 4.63 -1.51
CA GLY A 104 7.34 3.60 -2.56
C GLY A 104 7.64 2.21 -2.02
N LEU A 105 8.63 2.09 -1.13
CA LEU A 105 9.01 0.83 -0.50
C LEU A 105 7.88 0.24 0.36
N LEU A 106 7.23 1.06 1.18
CA LEU A 106 6.09 0.67 2.01
C LEU A 106 4.90 0.19 1.16
N MET A 107 4.55 0.96 0.13
CA MET A 107 3.47 0.61 -0.80
C MET A 107 3.74 -0.71 -1.52
N LEU A 108 4.96 -0.86 -2.05
CA LEU A 108 5.40 -2.06 -2.76
C LEU A 108 5.44 -3.29 -1.85
N THR A 109 6.01 -3.15 -0.65
CA THR A 109 6.16 -4.26 0.31
C THR A 109 4.79 -4.80 0.73
N GLN A 110 3.85 -3.91 1.08
CA GLN A 110 2.50 -4.33 1.41
C GLN A 110 1.83 -5.04 0.22
N ALA A 111 1.91 -4.45 -0.97
CA ALA A 111 1.29 -5.00 -2.16
C ALA A 111 1.78 -6.41 -2.48
N VAL A 112 3.10 -6.62 -2.47
CA VAL A 112 3.70 -7.93 -2.71
C VAL A 112 3.24 -8.93 -1.64
N LEU A 113 3.26 -8.56 -0.36
CA LEU A 113 2.82 -9.45 0.72
C LEU A 113 1.33 -9.82 0.60
N ALA A 114 0.46 -8.86 0.26
CA ALA A 114 -0.97 -9.09 0.10
C ALA A 114 -1.27 -10.00 -1.11
N LEU A 115 -0.60 -9.78 -2.24
CA LEU A 115 -0.72 -10.63 -3.43
C LEU A 115 -0.20 -12.05 -3.15
N LEU A 116 0.94 -12.18 -2.47
CA LEU A 116 1.45 -13.48 -2.03
C LEU A 116 0.48 -14.18 -1.08
N TYR A 117 -0.16 -13.43 -0.18
CA TYR A 117 -1.18 -14.00 0.71
C TYR A 117 -2.37 -14.55 -0.07
N LEU A 118 -2.89 -13.81 -1.06
CA LEU A 118 -3.97 -14.28 -1.90
C LEU A 118 -3.58 -15.53 -2.70
N LEU A 119 -2.36 -15.57 -3.22
CA LEU A 119 -1.83 -16.71 -3.96
C LEU A 119 -1.69 -17.96 -3.08
N VAL A 120 -1.06 -17.83 -1.91
CA VAL A 120 -0.80 -18.95 -1.00
C VAL A 120 -2.08 -19.49 -0.36
N THR A 121 -3.11 -18.65 -0.21
CA THR A 121 -4.41 -19.06 0.34
C THR A 121 -5.41 -19.52 -0.71
N ASP A 122 -4.98 -19.67 -1.97
CA ASP A 122 -5.80 -20.03 -3.15
C ASP A 122 -7.08 -19.19 -3.29
N ARG A 123 -7.03 -17.95 -2.82
CA ARG A 123 -8.15 -16.98 -2.91
C ARG A 123 -8.21 -16.26 -4.24
N LEU A 124 -7.26 -16.53 -5.15
CA LEU A 124 -7.28 -16.02 -6.52
C LEU A 124 -8.28 -16.76 -7.41
N ARG A 125 -8.76 -17.93 -6.98
CA ARG A 125 -9.79 -18.69 -7.71
C ARG A 125 -11.18 -18.29 -7.22
N PRO A 126 -12.18 -18.14 -8.11
CA PRO A 126 -13.55 -17.94 -7.68
C PRO A 126 -13.99 -19.11 -6.81
N ARG A 127 -14.65 -18.82 -5.68
CA ARG A 127 -15.23 -19.89 -4.85
C ARG A 127 -16.36 -20.52 -5.66
N LEU A 128 -16.16 -21.75 -6.13
CA LEU A 128 -17.24 -22.52 -6.75
C LEU A 128 -18.37 -22.63 -5.73
N LYS A 129 -19.50 -21.95 -6.00
CA LYS A 129 -20.75 -22.17 -5.28
C LYS A 129 -21.27 -23.55 -5.71
N THR A 130 -20.85 -24.61 -5.04
CA THR A 130 -21.61 -25.87 -4.97
C THR A 130 -22.80 -25.70 -4.07
#